data_AF-A0A7G5LY06-F1
#
_entry.id   AF-A0A7G5LY06-F1
#
_cell.length_a   1.000
_cell.length_b   1.000
_cell.length_c   1.000
_cell.angle_alpha   90.00
_cell.angle_beta   90.00
_cell.angle_gamma   90.00
#
_symmetry.space_group_name_H-M   'P 1'
#
loop_
_entity.id
_entity.type
_entity.pdbx_description
1 polymer ?
#
loop_
_entity_poly.entity_id
_entity_poly.type
_entity_poly.pdbx_seq_one_letter_code
_entity_poly.pdbx_strand_id
1 'polypeptide(L)'
;MTKAEVLKEMRKLVQQAEEGRLSTERIPTLEQWMQRWLHDVASATVRPTTLARYEQEIRLHVVPALGRMKLDALRPHHIAGLYQDKRSELSPAASAGCTR
;
A
#
# COMPACT_ATOMS: atom_id res chain seq x y z
N MET A 1 3.38 -15.73 7.15
CA MET A 1 3.61 -14.81 6.03
C MET A 1 4.90 -14.04 6.28
N THR A 2 5.95 -14.43 5.57
CA THR A 2 7.25 -13.73 5.64
C THR A 2 7.30 -12.62 4.59
N LYS A 3 8.15 -11.61 4.80
CA LYS A 3 8.38 -10.52 3.83
C LYS A 3 8.68 -11.04 2.41
N ALA A 4 9.30 -12.21 2.30
CA ALA A 4 9.63 -12.86 1.04
C ALA A 4 8.40 -13.33 0.25
N GLU A 5 7.37 -13.85 0.92
CA GLU A 5 6.13 -14.30 0.28
C GLU A 5 5.34 -13.11 -0.29
N VAL A 6 5.27 -12.02 0.48
CA VAL A 6 4.63 -10.76 0.03
C VAL A 6 5.32 -10.20 -1.21
N LEU A 7 6.66 -10.20 -1.23
CA LEU A 7 7.44 -9.74 -2.38
C LEU A 7 7.29 -10.62 -3.61
N LYS A 8 7.12 -11.94 -3.42
CA LYS A 8 6.88 -12.88 -4.52
C LYS A 8 5.52 -12.61 -5.17
N GLU A 9 4.47 -12.43 -4.37
CA GLU A 9 3.15 -12.10 -4.92
C GLU A 9 3.08 -10.71 -5.52
N MET A 10 3.76 -9.72 -4.92
CA MET A 10 3.90 -8.40 -5.53
C MET A 10 4.52 -8.48 -6.94
N ARG A 11 5.62 -9.23 -7.10
CA ARG A 11 6.28 -9.40 -8.41
C ARG A 11 5.38 -10.12 -9.41
N LYS A 12 4.60 -11.11 -8.97
CA LYS A 12 3.65 -11.82 -9.82
C LYS A 12 2.53 -10.89 -10.30
N LEU A 13 2.04 -10.00 -9.44
CA LEU A 13 1.02 -9.01 -9.78
C LEU A 13 1.55 -7.93 -10.73
N VAL A 14 2.81 -7.52 -10.56
CA VAL A 14 3.50 -6.64 -11.51
C VAL A 14 3.65 -7.32 -12.87
N GLN A 15 4.10 -8.58 -12.92
CA GLN A 15 4.15 -9.33 -14.19
C GLN A 15 2.77 -9.48 -14.84
N GLN A 16 1.72 -9.75 -14.07
CA GLN A 16 0.36 -9.83 -14.62
C GLN A 16 -0.17 -8.47 -15.12
N ALA A 17 0.29 -7.36 -14.55
CA ALA A 17 0.02 -6.02 -15.06
C ALA A 17 0.80 -5.73 -16.35
N GLU A 18 2.06 -6.16 -16.44
CA GLU A 18 2.93 -6.01 -17.62
C GLU A 18 2.51 -6.92 -18.79
N GLU A 19 1.94 -8.09 -18.51
CA GLU A 19 1.43 -9.06 -19.50
C GLU A 19 0.17 -8.59 -20.26
N GLY A 20 -0.28 -7.34 -20.07
CA GLY A 20 -1.34 -6.74 -20.88
C GLY A 20 -2.75 -7.28 -20.59
N ARG A 21 -2.95 -8.02 -19.49
CA ARG A 21 -4.27 -8.45 -19.02
C ARG A 21 -5.06 -7.36 -18.31
N LEU A 22 -4.43 -6.23 -18.01
CA LEU A 22 -5.10 -4.98 -17.65
C LEU A 22 -5.26 -4.19 -18.94
N SER A 23 -6.41 -4.33 -19.62
CA SER A 23 -6.75 -3.49 -20.75
C SER A 23 -6.51 -2.02 -20.39
N THR A 24 -5.69 -1.34 -21.19
CA THR A 24 -5.17 0.02 -21.00
C THR A 24 -6.26 1.07 -20.69
N GLU A 25 -7.54 0.75 -20.89
CA GLU A 25 -8.68 1.64 -20.63
C GLU A 25 -9.11 1.77 -19.16
N ARG A 26 -8.73 0.86 -18.25
CA ARG A 26 -9.06 1.00 -16.81
C ARG A 26 -7.98 0.43 -15.88
N ILE A 27 -6.79 1.04 -15.90
CA ILE A 27 -5.80 0.81 -14.86
C ILE A 27 -6.44 1.20 -13.51
N PRO A 28 -6.60 0.25 -12.55
CA PRO A 28 -7.25 0.54 -11.29
C PRO A 28 -6.42 1.49 -10.44
N THR A 29 -7.07 2.21 -9.53
CA THR A 29 -6.36 2.96 -8.50
C THR A 29 -5.76 2.01 -7.47
N LEU A 30 -4.76 2.49 -6.72
CA LEU A 30 -4.16 1.71 -5.64
C LEU A 30 -5.22 1.25 -4.64
N GLU A 31 -6.21 2.09 -4.31
CA GLU A 31 -7.32 1.71 -3.44
C GLU A 31 -8.12 0.53 -3.99
N GLN A 32 -8.56 0.61 -5.24
CA GLN A 32 -9.35 -0.45 -5.90
C GLN A 32 -8.56 -1.76 -5.98
N TRP A 33 -7.27 -1.65 -6.29
CA TRP A 33 -6.39 -2.80 -6.33
C TRP A 33 -6.18 -3.43 -4.95
N MET A 34 -5.97 -2.62 -3.91
CA MET A 34 -5.76 -3.09 -2.54
C MET A 34 -7.02 -3.75 -1.95
N GLN A 35 -8.20 -3.21 -2.23
CA GLN A 35 -9.48 -3.81 -1.85
C GLN A 35 -9.65 -5.19 -2.48
N ARG A 36 -9.36 -5.30 -3.78
CA ARG A 36 -9.41 -6.58 -4.48
C ARG A 36 -8.39 -7.58 -3.92
N TRP A 37 -7.17 -7.13 -3.63
CA TRP A 37 -6.14 -7.98 -3.03
C TRP A 37 -6.55 -8.47 -1.63
N LEU A 38 -7.15 -7.61 -0.80
CA LEU A 38 -7.66 -7.99 0.52
C LEU A 38 -8.74 -9.09 0.41
N HIS A 39 -9.66 -8.92 -0.54
CA HIS A 39 -10.76 -9.85 -0.75
C HIS A 39 -10.33 -11.17 -1.39
N ASP A 40 -9.54 -11.13 -2.47
CA ASP A 40 -9.25 -12.31 -3.29
C ASP A 40 -8.03 -13.11 -2.80
N VAL A 41 -7.03 -12.45 -2.22
CA VAL A 41 -5.73 -13.06 -1.89
C VAL A 41 -5.49 -13.10 -0.39
N ALA A 42 -5.65 -11.96 0.29
CA ALA A 42 -5.33 -11.87 1.71
C ALA A 42 -6.32 -12.68 2.55
N SER A 43 -7.61 -12.72 2.19
CA SER A 43 -8.63 -13.52 2.89
C SER A 43 -8.30 -15.02 2.93
N ALA A 44 -7.69 -15.56 1.87
CA ALA A 44 -7.34 -16.96 1.75
C ALA A 44 -5.99 -17.32 2.40
N THR A 45 -5.08 -16.34 2.52
CA THR A 45 -3.67 -16.57 2.91
C THR A 45 -3.35 -16.07 4.31
N VAL A 46 -4.10 -15.10 4.81
CA VAL A 46 -3.82 -14.35 6.04
C VAL A 46 -4.84 -14.71 7.12
N ARG A 47 -4.39 -14.78 8.38
CA ARG A 47 -5.31 -14.96 9.52
C ARG A 47 -6.31 -13.81 9.60
N PRO A 48 -7.58 -14.03 9.97
CA PRO A 48 -8.60 -12.98 10.03
C PRO A 48 -8.21 -11.75 10.85
N THR A 49 -7.50 -11.95 11.96
CA THR A 49 -7.02 -10.86 12.82
C THR A 49 -5.95 -9.98 12.16
N THR A 50 -5.10 -10.58 11.33
CA THR A 50 -4.09 -9.85 10.56
C THR A 50 -4.70 -9.19 9.33
N LEU A 51 -5.72 -9.82 8.71
CA LEU A 51 -6.51 -9.22 7.64
C LEU A 51 -7.18 -7.92 8.10
N ALA A 52 -7.88 -7.97 9.24
CA ALA A 52 -8.55 -6.79 9.80
C ALA A 52 -7.55 -5.66 10.10
N ARG A 53 -6.35 -6.01 10.61
CA ARG A 53 -5.29 -5.04 10.81
C ARG A 53 -4.81 -4.44 9.48
N TYR A 54 -4.58 -5.25 8.46
CA TYR A 54 -4.18 -4.74 7.14
C TYR A 54 -5.24 -3.81 6.54
N GLU A 55 -6.50 -4.18 6.62
CA GLU A 55 -7.61 -3.32 6.17
C GLU A 55 -7.61 -1.97 6.88
N GLN A 56 -7.42 -1.97 8.20
CA GLN A 56 -7.32 -0.75 9.01
C GLN A 56 -6.14 0.13 8.58
N GLU A 57 -4.93 -0.44 8.47
CA GLU A 57 -3.71 0.29 8.07
C GLU A 57 -3.87 0.89 6.65
N ILE A 58 -4.45 0.12 5.73
CA ILE A 58 -4.71 0.57 4.36
C ILE A 58 -5.68 1.75 4.36
N ARG A 59 -6.81 1.63 5.07
CA ARG A 59 -7.84 2.67 5.13
C ARG A 59 -7.34 3.95 5.82
N LEU A 60 -6.54 3.83 6.87
CA LEU A 60 -6.08 4.98 7.67
C LEU A 60 -4.84 5.67 7.11
N HIS A 61 -3.98 4.95 6.38
CA HIS A 61 -2.67 5.48 5.98
C HIS A 61 -2.44 5.45 4.46
N VAL A 62 -2.78 4.34 3.80
CA VAL A 62 -2.46 4.15 2.37
C VAL A 62 -3.48 4.85 1.48
N VAL A 63 -4.78 4.67 1.73
CA VAL A 63 -5.86 5.28 0.95
C VAL A 63 -5.82 6.82 0.96
N PRO A 64 -5.67 7.52 2.11
CA PRO A 64 -5.68 8.99 2.11
C PRO A 64 -4.48 9.60 1.35
N ALA A 65 -3.32 8.92 1.34
CA ALA A 65 -2.12 9.43 0.70
C ALA A 65 -1.99 8.99 -0.77
N LEU A 66 -2.24 7.71 -1.05
CA LEU A 66 -1.92 7.07 -2.33
C LEU A 66 -3.13 6.41 -3.01
N GLY A 67 -4.29 6.34 -2.34
CA GLY A 67 -5.46 5.60 -2.82
C GLY A 67 -6.03 6.09 -4.16
N ARG A 68 -5.93 7.39 -4.45
CA ARG A 68 -6.38 7.99 -5.72
C ARG A 68 -5.41 7.78 -6.88
N MET A 69 -4.18 7.35 -6.61
CA MET A 69 -3.16 7.18 -7.62
C MET A 69 -3.44 5.91 -8.43
N LYS A 70 -3.29 6.00 -9.75
CA LYS A 70 -3.33 4.81 -10.61
C LYS A 70 -2.11 3.93 -10.32
N LEU A 71 -2.29 2.61 -10.41
CA LEU A 71 -1.21 1.67 -10.12
C LEU A 71 0.02 1.87 -11.02
N ASP A 72 -0.19 2.29 -12.27
CA ASP A 72 0.87 2.62 -13.25
C ASP A 72 1.67 3.88 -12.86
N ALA A 73 1.00 4.87 -12.25
CA ALA A 73 1.64 6.10 -11.78
C ALA A 73 2.33 5.91 -10.41
N LEU A 74 2.23 4.73 -9.80
CA LEU A 74 2.85 4.46 -8.51
C LEU A 74 4.36 4.29 -8.71
N ARG A 75 5.13 5.13 -8.00
CA ARG A 75 6.59 5.14 -8.07
C ARG A 75 7.16 4.94 -6.66
N PRO A 76 8.37 4.38 -6.53
CA PRO A 76 8.99 4.15 -5.23
C PRO A 76 9.07 5.40 -4.33
N HIS A 77 9.24 6.59 -4.93
CA HIS A 77 9.30 7.84 -4.18
C HIS A 77 7.99 8.19 -3.47
N HIS A 78 6.83 7.79 -4.00
CA HIS A 78 5.53 8.00 -3.35
C HIS A 78 5.41 7.18 -2.05
N ILE A 79 5.96 5.97 -2.06
CA ILE A 79 6.01 5.10 -0.88
C ILE A 79 7.01 5.64 0.14
N ALA A 80 8.17 6.10 -0.31
CA ALA A 80 9.18 6.70 0.55
C ALA A 80 8.64 7.98 1.24
N GLY A 81 7.92 8.83 0.50
CA GLY A 81 7.25 10.02 1.05
C GLY A 81 6.27 9.65 2.15
N LEU A 82 5.35 8.71 1.89
CA LEU A 82 4.40 8.22 2.89
C LEU A 82 5.09 7.70 4.16
N TYR A 83 6.19 6.95 4.01
CA TYR A 83 6.97 6.46 5.14
C TYR A 83 7.60 7.58 5.97
N GLN A 84 8.11 8.63 5.32
CA GLN A 84 8.68 9.79 6.03
C GLN A 84 7.61 10.59 6.74
N ASP A 85 6.46 10.84 6.10
CA ASP A 85 5.34 11.57 6.70
C ASP A 85 4.87 10.85 7.97
N LYS A 86 4.65 9.53 7.89
CA LYS A 86 4.24 8.72 9.05
C LYS A 86 5.31 8.66 10.13
N ARG A 87 6.59 8.63 9.76
CA ARG A 87 7.69 8.68 10.73
C ARG A 87 7.78 10.03 11.44
N SER A 88 7.47 11.12 10.75
CA SER A 88 7.40 12.46 11.35
C SER A 88 6.20 12.60 12.28
N GLU A 89 5.03 12.07 11.90
CA GLU A 89 3.82 12.08 12.73
C GLU A 89 3.98 11.26 14.02
N LEU A 90 4.66 10.12 13.95
CA LEU A 90 4.90 9.22 15.10
C LEU A 90 6.08 9.66 15.98
N SER A 91 6.82 10.70 15.59
CA SER A 91 7.89 11.28 16.40
C SER A 91 7.41 12.59 17.04
N PRO A 92 7.14 12.64 18.35
CA PRO A 92 6.92 13.91 19.05
C PRO A 92 8.23 14.72 19.24
N ALA A 93 9.36 14.27 18.68
CA ALA A 93 10.70 14.72 19.09
C ALA A 93 11.44 15.55 18.02
N ALA A 94 10.73 16.19 17.09
CA ALA A 94 11.37 17.06 16.09
C ALA A 94 10.61 18.34 15.75
N SER A 95 9.89 18.97 16.70
CA SER A 95 9.71 20.44 16.75
C SER A 95 8.73 20.87 17.86
N ALA A 96 9.09 20.60 19.11
CA ALA A 96 8.62 21.40 20.23
C ALA A 96 9.83 21.69 21.12
N GLY A 97 10.30 22.95 21.08
CA GLY A 97 11.17 23.52 22.10
C GLY A 97 12.68 23.36 21.89
N CYS A 98 13.29 24.32 21.19
CA CYS A 98 14.66 24.73 21.49
C CYS A 98 14.75 26.27 21.39
N THR A 99 14.57 26.89 22.57
CA THR A 99 15.29 28.08 23.07
C THR A 99 15.02 29.46 22.46
N ARG A 100 14.24 30.27 23.20
CA ARG A 100 14.73 31.55 23.75
C ARG A 100 14.05 31.83 25.08
#